data_AF-A0A1E3WCF3-F1
#
_entry.id   AF-A0A1E3WCF3-F1
#
_cell.length_a   1.000
_cell.length_b   1.000
_cell.length_c   1.000
_cell.angle_alpha   90.00
_cell.angle_beta   90.00
_cell.angle_gamma   90.00
#
_symmetry.space_group_name_H-M   'P 1'
#
loop_
_entity.id
_entity.type
_entity.pdbx_description
1 polymer ?
#
loop_
_entity_poly.entity_id
_entity_poly.type
_entity_poly.pdbx_seq_one_letter_code
_entity_poly.pdbx_strand_id
1 'polypeptide(L)' 'MEKGELKNIAADLDALKKLMVLSLVQKGFKQKQLASVLAISEGTLSSMFPKGLLKEAKGLSPDE' A
#
# COMPACT_ATOMS: atom_id res chain seq x y z
N MET A 1 -16.79 18.87 -11.79
CA MET A 1 -16.53 17.42 -11.80
C MET A 1 -17.83 16.71 -11.51
N GLU A 2 -18.21 15.80 -12.38
CA GLU A 2 -19.37 14.94 -12.15
C GLU A 2 -19.07 13.91 -11.04
N LYS A 3 -20.10 13.41 -10.36
CA LYS A 3 -19.91 12.42 -9.27
C LYS A 3 -19.19 11.14 -9.74
N GLY A 4 -19.37 10.76 -11.01
CA GLY A 4 -18.66 9.62 -11.62
C GLY A 4 -17.15 9.86 -11.73
N GLU A 5 -16.74 11.06 -12.17
CA GLU A 5 -15.33 11.44 -12.28
C GLU A 5 -14.63 11.45 -10.92
N LEU A 6 -15.30 11.99 -9.89
CA LEU A 6 -14.75 12.00 -8.52
C LEU A 6 -14.52 10.59 -7.98
N LYS A 7 -15.42 9.65 -8.29
CA LYS A 7 -15.27 8.25 -7.88
C LYS A 7 -14.09 7.58 -8.58
N ASN A 8 -13.90 7.84 -9.88
CA ASN A 8 -12.79 7.30 -10.64
C ASN A 8 -11.45 7.83 -10.12
N ILE A 9 -11.35 9.14 -9.89
CA ILE A 9 -10.15 9.77 -9.32
C ILE A 9 -9.84 9.17 -7.94
N ALA A 10 -10.84 8.95 -7.09
CA ALA A 10 -10.65 8.34 -5.78
C ALA A 10 -10.11 6.90 -5.90
N ALA A 11 -10.59 6.12 -6.86
CA ALA A 11 -10.11 4.77 -7.13
C ALA A 11 -8.66 4.75 -7.64
N ASP A 12 -8.32 5.66 -8.56
CA ASP A 12 -6.95 5.78 -9.09
C ASP A 12 -5.97 6.20 -7.99
N LEU A 13 -6.36 7.14 -7.13
CA LEU A 13 -5.55 7.54 -5.98
C LEU A 13 -5.34 6.39 -4.98
N ASP A 14 -6.35 5.54 -4.76
CA ASP A 14 -6.21 4.36 -3.91
C ASP A 14 -5.25 3.33 -4.52
N ALA A 15 -5.34 3.10 -5.84
CA ALA A 15 -4.42 2.21 -6.56
C ALA A 15 -2.97 2.71 -6.48
N LEU A 16 -2.74 4.02 -6.70
CA LEU A 16 -1.41 4.62 -6.60
C LEU A 16 -0.82 4.52 -5.19
N LYS A 17 -1.63 4.77 -4.15
CA LYS A 17 -1.20 4.58 -2.74
C LYS A 17 -0.76 3.14 -2.49
N LYS A 18 -1.50 2.16 -2.98
CA LYS A 18 -1.17 0.75 -2.83
C LYS A 18 0.13 0.37 -3.54
N LEU A 19 0.35 0.87 -4.75
CA LEU A 19 1.59 0.66 -5.51
C LEU A 19 2.81 1.26 -4.78
N MET A 20 2.67 2.47 -4.22
CA MET A 20 3.75 3.09 -3.44
C MET A 20 4.10 2.28 -2.18
N VAL A 21 3.09 1.78 -1.46
CA VAL A 21 3.29 0.90 -0.29
C VAL A 21 4.06 -0.36 -0.70
N LEU A 22 3.68 -1.02 -1.80
CA LEU A 22 4.37 -2.20 -2.29
C LEU A 22 5.84 -1.90 -2.62
N SER A 23 6.13 -0.78 -3.27
CA SER A 23 7.52 -0.36 -3.56
C SER A 23 8.32 -0.12 -2.28
N LEU A 24 7.74 0.52 -1.27
CA LEU A 24 8.42 0.75 0.01
C LEU A 24 8.66 -0.56 0.77
N VAL A 25 7.70 -1.50 0.72
CA VAL A 25 7.88 -2.83 1.30
C VAL A 25 9.04 -3.57 0.63
N GLN A 26 9.16 -3.51 -0.70
CA GLN A 26 10.30 -4.07 -1.45
C GLN A 26 11.63 -3.41 -1.06
N LYS A 27 11.61 -2.12 -0.74
CA LYS A 27 12.78 -1.39 -0.20
C LYS A 27 13.08 -1.71 1.27
N GLY A 28 12.38 -2.68 1.87
CA GLY A 28 12.64 -3.17 3.23
C GLY A 28 11.91 -2.42 4.35
N PHE A 29 11.02 -1.47 4.03
CA PHE A 29 10.23 -0.80 5.06
C PHE A 29 9.25 -1.77 5.73
N LYS A 30 9.23 -1.78 7.06
CA LYS A 30 8.33 -2.62 7.85
C LYS A 30 6.90 -2.04 7.85
N GLN A 31 5.90 -2.91 7.92
CA GLN A 31 4.48 -2.53 8.00
C GLN A 31 4.20 -1.49 9.09
N LYS A 32 4.80 -1.64 10.28
CA LYS A 32 4.74 -0.67 11.38
C LYS A 32 5.22 0.75 10.99
N GLN A 33 6.31 0.85 10.23
CA GLN A 33 6.85 2.14 9.80
C GLN A 33 5.91 2.80 8.78
N LEU A 34 5.40 2.01 7.83
CA LEU A 34 4.47 2.49 6.80
C LEU A 34 3.14 2.94 7.40
N ALA A 35 2.60 2.19 8.37
CA ALA A 35 1.39 2.54 9.08
C ALA A 35 1.56 3.88 9.84
N SER A 36 2.71 4.08 10.48
CA SER A 36 3.04 5.34 11.15
C SER A 36 3.13 6.53 10.19
N VAL A 37 3.77 6.37 9.02
CA VAL A 37 3.89 7.43 8.00
C VAL A 37 2.53 7.82 7.44
N LEU A 38 1.66 6.84 7.24
CA LEU A 38 0.30 7.05 6.72
C LEU A 38 -0.71 7.45 7.81
N ALA A 39 -0.28 7.56 9.08
CA ALA A 39 -1.14 7.84 10.23
C ALA A 39 -2.35 6.88 10.36
N ILE A 40 -2.13 5.60 10.08
CA ILE A 40 -3.14 4.53 10.20
C ILE A 40 -2.63 3.39 11.09
N SER A 41 -3.54 2.49 11.49
CA SER A 41 -3.14 1.27 12.20
C SER A 41 -2.48 0.25 11.27
N GLU A 42 -1.64 -0.63 11.81
CA GLU A 42 -1.07 -1.75 11.03
C GLU A 42 -2.16 -2.69 10.49
N GLY A 43 -3.27 -2.84 11.23
CA GLY A 43 -4.43 -3.63 10.80
C GLY A 43 -5.16 -2.99 9.62
N THR A 44 -5.33 -1.66 9.64
CA THR A 44 -5.88 -0.89 8.50
C THR A 44 -4.97 -1.01 7.29
N LEU A 45 -3.65 -0.87 7.45
CA LEU A 45 -2.72 -1.07 6.36
C LEU A 45 -2.79 -2.50 5.80
N SER A 46 -2.91 -3.51 6.68
CA SER A 46 -3.05 -4.91 6.28
C SER A 46 -4.31 -5.16 5.46
N SER A 47 -5.45 -4.58 5.85
CA SER A 47 -6.73 -4.78 5.17
C SER A 47 -6.82 -4.10 3.80
N MET A 48 -5.91 -3.16 3.50
CA MET A 48 -5.81 -2.55 2.16
C MET A 48 -5.29 -3.53 1.11
N PHE A 49 -4.68 -4.65 1.50
CA PHE A 49 -4.07 -5.62 0.61
C PHE A 49 -4.61 -7.03 0.85
N PRO A 50 -4.53 -7.92 -0.16
CA PRO A 50 -4.72 -9.35 0.05
C PRO A 50 -3.83 -9.88 1.18
N LYS A 51 -4.36 -10.83 1.96
CA LYS A 51 -3.61 -11.45 3.06
C LYS A 51 -2.30 -12.05 2.55
N GLY A 52 -1.21 -11.79 3.25
CA GLY A 52 0.12 -12.32 2.90
C GLY A 52 0.89 -11.48 1.86
N LEU A 53 0.23 -10.65 1.05
CA LEU A 53 0.88 -9.93 -0.05
C LEU A 53 2.02 -9.03 0.41
N LEU A 54 1.85 -8.26 1.49
CA LEU A 54 2.92 -7.40 2.01
C LEU A 54 4.11 -8.20 2.56
N LYS A 55 3.89 -9.45 3.01
CA LYS A 55 4.97 -10.33 3.47
C LYS A 55 5.73 -10.91 2.28
N GLU A 56 5.02 -11.32 1.24
CA GLU A 56 5.58 -11.79 -0.03
C GLU A 56 6.38 -10.69 -0.73
N ALA A 57 5.82 -9.48 -0.82
CA ALA A 57 6.48 -8.31 -1.42
C ALA A 57 7.80 -7.96 -0.72
N LYS A 58 7.92 -8.25 0.57
CA LYS A 58 9.17 -8.06 1.32
C LYS A 58 10.22 -9.12 0.98
N GLY A 59 9.78 -10.34 0.66
CA GLY A 59 10.65 -11.43 0.18
C GLY A 59 10.95 -11.37 -1.32
N LEU A 60 10.17 -10.58 -2.07
CA LEU A 60 10.45 -10.12 -3.43
C LEU A 60 11.43 -8.93 -3.43
N SER A 61 12.33 -8.86 -2.44
CA SER A 61 13.52 -8.02 -2.61
C SER A 61 14.10 -8.33 -3.99
N PRO A 62 14.50 -7.33 -4.78
CA PRO A 62 15.41 -7.60 -5.87
C PRO A 62 16.62 -8.26 -5.20
N ASP A 63 16.73 -9.57 -5.34
CA ASP A 63 17.95 -10.30 -5.01
C ASP A 63 19.11 -9.61 -5.75
N GLU A 64 20.26 -9.58 -5.08
CA GLU A 64 21.58 -9.88 -5.66
C GLU A 64 21.82 -9.55 -7.16
#